data_AF-A0A2A2IMC0-F1
#
_entry.id   AF-A0A2A2IMC0-F1
#
_cell.length_a   1.000
_cell.length_b   1.000
_cell.length_c   1.000
_cell.angle_alpha   90.00
_cell.angle_beta   90.00
_cell.angle_gamma   90.00
#
_symmetry.space_group_name_H-M   'P 1'
#
loop_
_entity.id
_entity.type
_entity.pdbx_description
1 polymer ?
#
loop_
_entity_poly.entity_id
_entity_poly.type
_entity_poly.pdbx_seq_one_letter_code
_entity_poly.pdbx_strand_id
1 'polypeptide(L)'
;MSRFKYSSDELDMNKVLKMNQDVSQSMLTDQQISQTRNNADINIEASLTLLRSLGKEREILNLSADIASKGRDRHLEHRPVLESWEEIVDQANLHEPTEVVLEDIMTEDEIQSAFAELDSIEEQFSKKTGIINKTDLSFLAIATALQVVKSLVFPYVADKFDYGKSFDPSERLDHNDRSIEKAHKEANDKFRDKRIEKHGTGHWINILYQTVPYDITKGAKDLGINMGGKYHRMYTLGHDPILGWIFGTANILTDCITFNNFHTNRISRIDPVTGTKKMVITSEVVFLGKMFSECYEEVRADPLNLPAALFAQAQHLKSDEFTKLGLPVPILSSINEDFASKLYSENYDALCFARDVKIVGTSFVISKLFDMIISLLHGLFRKDGEDKNFYEVRSRKILLISNAIASSSSVINAAITSNPKNLDIGSLLNTMTHLFTDIRFILKIKQEFIENEIAERVQKEISVVDALYKII
;
A
#
# COMPACT_ATOMS: atom_id res chain seq x y z
N MET A 1 -44.19 -4.56 -12.26
CA MET A 1 -43.34 -4.09 -11.14
C MET A 1 -41.97 -3.87 -11.73
N SER A 2 -41.39 -2.68 -11.57
CA SER A 2 -40.06 -2.36 -12.10
C SER A 2 -38.99 -3.26 -11.47
N ARG A 3 -37.93 -3.55 -12.23
CA ARG A 3 -36.75 -4.28 -11.75
C ARG A 3 -35.82 -3.41 -10.89
N PHE A 4 -36.03 -2.09 -10.88
CA PHE A 4 -35.19 -1.12 -10.18
C PHE A 4 -35.90 -0.52 -8.97
N LYS A 5 -35.10 0.09 -8.09
CA LYS A 5 -35.57 0.89 -6.97
C LYS A 5 -35.12 2.32 -7.20
N TYR A 6 -35.99 3.25 -6.88
CA TYR A 6 -35.79 4.67 -7.15
C TYR A 6 -35.88 5.48 -5.86
N SER A 7 -35.05 6.51 -5.78
CA SER A 7 -35.24 7.66 -4.90
C SER A 7 -36.36 8.57 -5.44
N SER A 8 -36.80 9.54 -4.64
CA SER A 8 -37.74 10.58 -5.10
C SER A 8 -37.20 11.32 -6.32
N ASP A 9 -35.93 11.70 -6.26
CA ASP A 9 -35.30 12.56 -7.26
C ASP A 9 -35.14 11.81 -8.60
N GLU A 10 -34.89 10.50 -8.55
CA GLU A 10 -34.84 9.65 -9.76
C GLU A 10 -36.23 9.47 -10.40
N LEU A 11 -37.29 9.42 -9.60
CA LEU A 11 -38.66 9.37 -10.14
C LEU A 11 -39.04 10.68 -10.82
N ASP A 12 -38.68 11.82 -10.23
CA ASP A 12 -38.87 13.13 -10.86
C ASP A 12 -38.07 13.21 -12.18
N MET A 13 -36.80 12.75 -12.18
CA MET A 13 -35.98 12.67 -13.38
C MET A 13 -36.62 11.80 -14.47
N ASN A 14 -37.16 10.63 -14.12
CA ASN A 14 -37.82 9.74 -15.08
C ASN A 14 -39.03 10.40 -15.74
N LYS A 15 -39.83 11.16 -14.98
CA LYS A 15 -40.96 11.92 -15.53
C LYS A 15 -40.50 13.00 -16.51
N VAL A 16 -39.45 13.74 -16.17
CA VAL A 16 -38.87 14.74 -17.07
C VAL A 16 -38.38 14.09 -18.36
N LEU A 17 -37.68 12.96 -18.27
CA LEU A 17 -37.24 12.18 -19.43
C LEU A 17 -38.42 11.69 -20.28
N LYS A 18 -39.50 11.23 -19.65
CA LYS A 18 -40.72 10.77 -20.35
C LYS A 18 -41.40 11.90 -21.10
N MET A 19 -41.61 13.04 -20.44
CA MET A 19 -42.17 14.23 -21.06
C MET A 19 -41.33 14.64 -22.28
N ASN A 20 -40.00 14.69 -22.15
CA ASN A 20 -39.11 15.04 -23.27
C ASN A 20 -39.18 14.03 -24.42
N GLN A 21 -39.28 12.73 -24.12
CA GLN A 21 -39.45 11.68 -25.11
C GLN A 21 -40.78 11.84 -25.87
N ASP A 22 -41.88 12.04 -25.15
CA ASP A 22 -43.22 12.22 -25.73
C ASP A 22 -43.29 13.49 -26.60
N VAL A 23 -42.74 14.59 -26.12
CA VAL A 23 -42.65 15.85 -26.87
C VAL A 23 -41.85 15.63 -28.16
N SER A 24 -40.68 14.98 -28.07
CA SER A 24 -39.86 14.66 -29.24
C SER A 24 -40.61 13.77 -30.24
N GLN A 25 -41.33 12.76 -29.75
CA GLN A 25 -42.12 11.86 -30.59
C GLN A 25 -43.30 12.59 -31.25
N SER A 26 -43.95 13.52 -30.54
CA SER A 26 -45.03 14.34 -31.10
C SER A 26 -44.52 15.22 -32.24
N MET A 27 -43.35 15.86 -32.09
CA MET A 27 -42.72 16.66 -33.16
C MET A 27 -42.32 15.83 -34.38
N LEU A 28 -41.89 14.58 -34.19
CA LEU A 28 -41.57 13.68 -35.31
C LEU A 28 -42.82 13.33 -36.13
N THR A 29 -43.95 13.14 -35.46
CA THR A 29 -45.22 12.71 -36.05
C THR A 29 -46.14 13.86 -36.48
N ASP A 30 -45.82 15.09 -36.09
CA ASP A 30 -46.55 16.29 -36.50
C ASP A 30 -46.49 16.48 -38.03
N GLN A 31 -47.68 16.43 -38.66
CA GLN A 31 -47.81 16.52 -40.11
C GLN A 31 -47.40 17.89 -40.66
N GLN A 32 -47.66 18.98 -39.93
CA GLN A 32 -47.34 20.33 -40.38
C GLN A 32 -45.83 20.59 -40.31
N ILE A 33 -45.18 20.14 -39.24
CA ILE A 33 -43.72 20.20 -39.10
C ILE A 33 -43.06 19.29 -40.15
N SER A 34 -43.61 18.10 -40.40
CA SER A 34 -43.13 17.19 -41.46
C SER A 34 -43.25 17.83 -42.84
N GLN A 35 -44.40 18.43 -43.18
CA GLN A 35 -44.58 19.17 -44.43
C GLN A 35 -43.60 20.34 -44.57
N THR A 36 -43.36 21.08 -43.50
CA THR A 36 -42.41 22.21 -43.49
C THR A 36 -40.99 21.73 -43.78
N ARG A 37 -40.54 20.65 -43.13
CA ARG A 37 -39.23 20.01 -43.37
C ARG A 37 -39.11 19.53 -44.82
N ASN A 38 -40.11 18.79 -45.31
CA ASN A 38 -40.11 18.29 -46.69
C ASN A 38 -40.07 19.42 -47.72
N ASN A 39 -40.83 20.49 -47.51
CA ASN A 39 -40.81 21.65 -48.40
C ASN A 39 -39.45 22.36 -48.39
N ALA A 40 -38.80 22.46 -47.22
CA ALA A 40 -37.46 23.01 -47.11
C ALA A 40 -36.44 22.16 -47.88
N ASP A 41 -36.49 20.83 -47.72
CA ASP A 41 -35.61 19.90 -48.43
C ASP A 41 -35.81 19.96 -49.96
N ILE A 42 -37.07 20.03 -50.42
CA ILE A 42 -37.40 20.21 -51.84
C ILE A 42 -36.83 21.53 -52.37
N ASN A 43 -36.96 22.63 -51.62
CA ASN A 43 -36.43 23.93 -52.01
C ASN A 43 -34.89 23.94 -52.05
N ILE A 44 -34.24 23.24 -51.12
CA ILE A 44 -32.79 23.06 -51.11
C ILE A 44 -32.36 22.27 -52.35
N GLU A 45 -33.00 21.15 -52.67
CA GLU A 45 -32.66 20.35 -53.86
C GLU A 45 -32.92 21.10 -55.17
N ALA A 46 -34.00 21.88 -55.25
CA ALA A 46 -34.29 22.74 -56.39
C ALA A 46 -33.21 23.82 -56.57
N SER A 47 -32.77 24.44 -55.47
CA SER A 47 -31.68 25.42 -55.46
C SER A 47 -30.35 24.80 -55.87
N LEU A 48 -30.04 23.60 -55.37
CA LEU A 48 -28.86 22.83 -55.79
C LEU A 48 -28.93 22.55 -57.29
N THR A 49 -30.05 22.04 -57.80
CA THR A 49 -30.25 21.76 -59.23
C THR A 49 -30.05 23.01 -60.09
N LEU A 50 -30.57 24.16 -59.66
CA LEU A 50 -30.35 25.43 -60.35
C LEU A 50 -28.85 25.79 -60.39
N LEU A 51 -28.16 25.72 -59.25
CA LEU A 51 -26.72 25.99 -59.17
C LEU A 51 -25.91 25.06 -60.08
N ARG A 52 -26.25 23.76 -60.13
CA ARG A 52 -25.63 22.80 -61.06
C ARG A 52 -25.83 23.23 -62.52
N SER A 53 -27.04 23.64 -62.90
CA SER A 53 -27.33 24.10 -64.27
C SER A 53 -26.61 25.40 -64.66
N LEU A 54 -26.25 26.24 -63.68
CA LEU A 54 -25.42 27.43 -63.86
C LEU A 54 -23.91 27.13 -63.89
N GLY A 55 -23.51 25.86 -63.88
CA GLY A 55 -22.11 25.44 -63.92
C GLY A 55 -21.37 25.57 -62.59
N LYS A 56 -22.09 25.67 -61.46
CA LYS A 56 -21.53 25.87 -60.10
C LYS A 56 -21.25 24.58 -59.32
N GLU A 57 -21.11 23.45 -60.02
CA GLU A 57 -20.89 22.12 -59.40
C GLU A 57 -19.66 22.10 -58.47
N ARG A 58 -18.57 22.77 -58.89
CA ARG A 58 -17.34 22.80 -58.12
C ARG A 58 -17.48 23.61 -56.83
N GLU A 59 -18.20 24.73 -56.86
CA GLU A 59 -18.52 25.50 -55.66
C GLU A 59 -19.43 24.73 -54.69
N ILE A 60 -20.41 23.98 -55.21
CA ILE A 60 -21.27 23.11 -54.38
C ILE A 60 -20.41 22.06 -53.66
N LEU A 61 -19.56 21.33 -54.38
CA LEU A 61 -18.70 20.29 -53.79
C LEU A 61 -17.75 20.86 -52.74
N ASN A 62 -17.13 22.02 -53.01
CA ASN A 62 -16.27 22.70 -52.04
C ASN A 62 -17.06 23.10 -50.78
N LEU A 63 -18.25 23.69 -50.95
CA LEU A 63 -19.07 24.11 -49.82
C LEU A 63 -19.57 22.92 -49.00
N SER A 64 -19.99 21.83 -49.64
CA SER A 64 -20.37 20.59 -48.96
C SER A 64 -19.19 19.98 -48.19
N ALA A 65 -17.99 19.99 -48.76
CA ALA A 65 -16.77 19.53 -48.08
C ALA A 65 -16.42 20.44 -46.89
N ASP A 66 -16.52 21.76 -47.04
CA ASP A 66 -16.32 22.72 -45.96
C ASP A 66 -17.34 22.53 -44.83
N ILE A 67 -18.63 22.37 -45.15
CA ILE A 67 -19.70 22.11 -44.17
C ILE A 67 -19.47 20.77 -43.46
N ALA A 68 -19.04 19.73 -44.17
CA ALA A 68 -18.71 18.43 -43.59
C ALA A 68 -17.49 18.53 -42.65
N SER A 69 -16.47 19.31 -43.03
CA SER A 69 -15.29 19.55 -42.20
C SER A 69 -15.60 20.34 -40.93
N LYS A 70 -16.58 21.25 -40.99
CA LYS A 70 -17.12 22.03 -39.86
C LYS A 70 -18.20 21.30 -39.07
N GLY A 71 -18.50 20.03 -39.36
CA GLY A 71 -19.59 19.27 -38.75
C GLY A 71 -19.54 19.16 -37.21
N ARG A 72 -18.43 19.54 -36.57
CA ARG A 72 -18.27 19.58 -35.11
C ARG A 72 -18.42 20.98 -34.48
N ASP A 73 -18.40 22.05 -35.28
CA ASP A 73 -18.54 23.46 -34.85
C ASP A 73 -19.84 24.08 -35.42
N ARG A 74 -20.98 23.40 -35.21
CA ARG A 74 -22.29 23.93 -35.58
C ARG A 74 -22.91 24.60 -34.36
N HIS A 75 -22.78 25.92 -34.28
CA HIS A 75 -23.44 26.72 -33.24
C HIS A 75 -24.90 26.98 -33.61
N LEU A 76 -25.79 26.87 -32.63
CA LEU A 76 -27.18 27.27 -32.80
C LEU A 76 -27.26 28.80 -32.79
N GLU A 77 -27.96 29.38 -33.78
CA GLU A 77 -28.13 30.85 -33.89
C GLU A 77 -28.99 31.43 -32.76
N HIS A 78 -29.78 30.59 -32.08
CA HIS A 78 -30.64 30.98 -30.97
C HIS A 78 -30.31 30.18 -29.72
N ARG A 79 -30.08 30.89 -28.60
CA ARG A 79 -29.95 30.26 -27.29
C ARG A 79 -31.34 29.92 -26.75
N PRO A 80 -31.56 28.68 -26.29
CA PRO A 80 -32.77 28.36 -25.56
C PRO A 80 -32.81 29.14 -24.24
N VAL A 81 -34.01 29.51 -23.81
CA VAL A 81 -34.23 30.06 -22.48
C VAL A 81 -34.14 28.89 -21.49
N LEU A 82 -33.27 29.00 -20.50
CA LEU A 82 -33.12 27.96 -19.47
C LEU A 82 -34.21 28.12 -18.41
N GLU A 83 -34.91 27.05 -18.12
CA GLU A 83 -35.88 26.93 -17.02
C GLU A 83 -35.19 26.34 -15.79
N SER A 84 -35.74 26.61 -14.60
CA SER A 84 -35.24 25.97 -13.37
C SER A 84 -35.61 24.48 -13.33
N TRP A 85 -34.83 23.69 -12.60
CA TRP A 85 -35.11 22.26 -12.45
C TRP A 85 -36.50 22.03 -11.84
N GLU A 86 -36.87 22.82 -10.84
CA GLU A 86 -38.17 22.74 -10.16
C GLU A 86 -39.35 23.01 -11.11
N GLU A 87 -39.23 24.02 -11.98
CA GLU A 87 -40.27 24.32 -12.98
C GLU A 87 -40.42 23.17 -13.99
N ILE A 88 -39.31 22.57 -14.43
CA ILE A 88 -39.33 21.44 -15.36
C ILE A 88 -39.98 20.21 -14.71
N VAL A 89 -39.68 19.95 -13.43
CA VAL A 89 -40.29 18.86 -12.66
C VAL A 89 -41.79 19.07 -12.46
N ASP A 90 -42.23 20.30 -12.16
CA ASP A 90 -43.65 20.64 -12.04
C ASP A 90 -44.40 20.41 -13.36
N GLN A 91 -43.80 20.81 -14.49
CA GLN A 91 -44.35 20.55 -15.83
C GLN A 91 -44.44 19.05 -16.12
N ALA A 92 -43.39 18.29 -15.80
CA ALA A 92 -43.37 16.85 -16.01
C ALA A 92 -44.38 16.10 -15.13
N ASN A 93 -44.56 16.54 -13.88
CA ASN A 93 -45.59 15.99 -12.98
C ASN A 93 -47.02 16.29 -13.44
N LEU A 94 -47.24 17.42 -14.11
CA LEU A 94 -48.53 17.73 -14.73
C LEU A 94 -48.76 16.93 -16.01
N HIS A 95 -47.72 16.74 -16.82
CA HIS A 95 -47.76 15.93 -18.06
C HIS A 95 -48.00 14.45 -17.76
N GLU A 96 -47.29 13.89 -16.77
CA GLU A 96 -47.40 12.49 -16.37
C GLU A 96 -47.73 12.38 -14.86
N PRO A 97 -49.03 12.27 -14.51
CA PRO A 97 -49.47 12.17 -13.13
C PRO A 97 -49.08 10.84 -12.46
N THR A 98 -48.82 9.79 -13.26
CA THR A 98 -48.47 8.47 -12.73
C THR A 98 -46.97 8.32 -12.51
N GLU A 99 -46.57 7.27 -11.79
CA GLU A 99 -45.16 6.97 -11.57
C GLU A 99 -44.54 6.44 -12.87
N VAL A 100 -43.38 6.97 -13.24
CA VAL A 100 -42.63 6.57 -14.44
C VAL A 100 -41.38 5.82 -14.02
N VAL A 101 -41.20 4.62 -14.58
CA VAL A 101 -40.00 3.80 -14.37
C VAL A 101 -39.16 3.74 -15.64
N LEU A 102 -37.89 3.30 -15.53
CA LEU A 102 -36.99 3.20 -16.68
C LEU A 102 -37.59 2.37 -17.82
N GLU A 103 -38.36 1.33 -17.49
CA GLU A 103 -39.01 0.47 -18.49
C GLU A 103 -40.12 1.17 -19.31
N ASP A 104 -40.58 2.36 -18.89
CA ASP A 104 -41.56 3.18 -19.63
C ASP A 104 -40.90 4.15 -20.62
N ILE A 105 -39.60 4.38 -20.47
CA ILE A 105 -38.79 5.32 -21.28
C ILE A 105 -37.71 4.63 -22.09
N MET A 106 -37.25 3.45 -21.69
CA MET A 106 -36.22 2.67 -22.37
C MET A 106 -36.74 1.30 -22.79
N THR A 107 -36.30 0.86 -23.97
CA THR A 107 -36.53 -0.49 -24.47
C THR A 107 -35.68 -1.51 -23.71
N GLU A 108 -36.09 -2.79 -23.76
CA GLU A 108 -35.29 -3.85 -23.14
C GLU A 108 -33.89 -3.95 -23.74
N ASP A 109 -33.75 -3.73 -25.06
CA ASP A 109 -32.45 -3.76 -25.74
C ASP A 109 -31.51 -2.65 -25.24
N GLU A 110 -32.03 -1.43 -25.01
CA GLU A 110 -31.24 -0.33 -24.43
C GLU A 110 -30.80 -0.63 -23.00
N ILE A 111 -31.68 -1.21 -22.19
CA ILE A 111 -31.34 -1.56 -20.81
C ILE A 111 -30.31 -2.71 -20.79
N GLN A 112 -30.44 -3.71 -21.66
CA GLN A 112 -29.44 -4.77 -21.80
C GLN A 112 -28.10 -4.24 -22.31
N SER A 113 -28.12 -3.26 -23.23
CA SER A 113 -26.91 -2.58 -23.70
C SER A 113 -26.18 -1.87 -22.55
N ALA A 114 -26.89 -1.22 -21.63
CA ALA A 114 -26.29 -0.59 -20.46
C ALA A 114 -25.62 -1.61 -19.51
N PHE A 115 -26.23 -2.79 -19.31
CA PHE A 115 -25.60 -3.86 -18.53
C PHE A 115 -24.37 -4.46 -19.23
N ALA A 116 -24.43 -4.65 -20.55
CA ALA A 116 -23.27 -5.11 -21.32
C ALA A 116 -22.11 -4.09 -21.28
N GLU A 117 -22.43 -2.80 -21.24
CA GLU A 117 -21.44 -1.74 -21.05
C GLU A 117 -20.78 -1.82 -19.67
N LEU A 118 -21.58 -1.99 -18.61
CA LEU A 118 -21.07 -2.21 -17.26
C LEU A 118 -20.13 -3.42 -17.21
N ASP A 119 -20.54 -4.56 -17.78
CA ASP A 119 -19.72 -5.77 -17.86
C ASP A 119 -18.39 -5.53 -18.58
N SER A 120 -18.40 -4.73 -19.66
CA SER A 120 -17.18 -4.35 -20.37
C SER A 120 -16.24 -3.51 -19.51
N ILE A 121 -16.77 -2.55 -18.73
CA ILE A 121 -15.98 -1.75 -17.79
C ILE A 121 -15.39 -2.65 -16.69
N GLU A 122 -16.18 -3.58 -16.16
CA GLU A 122 -15.70 -4.56 -15.18
C GLU A 122 -14.58 -5.45 -15.73
N GLU A 123 -14.68 -5.87 -17.00
CA GLU A 123 -13.63 -6.64 -17.67
C GLU A 123 -12.33 -5.84 -17.78
N GLN A 124 -12.42 -4.54 -18.09
CA GLN A 124 -11.25 -3.64 -18.12
C GLN A 124 -10.59 -3.52 -16.75
N PHE A 125 -11.38 -3.38 -15.68
CA PHE A 125 -10.86 -3.39 -14.32
C PHE A 125 -10.16 -4.70 -13.98
N SER A 126 -10.78 -5.83 -14.35
CA SER A 126 -10.22 -7.17 -14.14
C SER A 126 -8.88 -7.34 -14.85
N LYS A 127 -8.77 -6.88 -16.10
CA LYS A 127 -7.53 -6.88 -16.88
C LYS A 127 -6.44 -6.02 -16.22
N LYS A 128 -6.76 -4.80 -15.77
CA LYS A 128 -5.81 -3.88 -15.10
C LYS A 128 -5.34 -4.40 -13.73
N THR A 129 -6.18 -5.16 -13.04
CA THR A 129 -5.90 -5.66 -11.68
C THR A 129 -5.66 -7.17 -11.64
N GLY A 130 -5.41 -7.80 -12.78
CA GLY A 130 -5.15 -9.23 -12.90
C GLY A 130 -3.74 -9.58 -12.40
N ILE A 131 -3.64 -10.66 -11.62
CA ILE A 131 -2.35 -11.17 -11.10
C ILE A 131 -1.72 -12.24 -11.99
N ILE A 132 -2.34 -12.57 -13.13
CA ILE A 132 -1.84 -13.58 -14.09
C ILE A 132 -0.75 -12.94 -14.94
N ASN A 133 0.37 -12.62 -14.32
CA ASN A 133 1.59 -12.15 -14.97
C ASN A 133 2.82 -12.68 -14.24
N LYS A 134 3.98 -12.65 -14.89
CA LYS A 134 5.20 -13.30 -14.38
C LYS A 134 5.62 -12.77 -13.01
N THR A 135 5.58 -11.46 -12.80
CA THR A 135 6.01 -10.83 -11.54
C THR A 135 5.07 -11.23 -10.42
N ASP A 136 3.77 -11.01 -10.59
CA ASP A 136 2.78 -11.20 -9.54
C ASP A 136 2.61 -12.69 -9.18
N LEU A 137 2.69 -13.60 -10.16
CA LEU A 137 2.69 -15.04 -9.89
C LEU A 137 3.96 -15.51 -9.16
N SER A 138 5.11 -14.91 -9.45
CA SER A 138 6.35 -15.21 -8.71
C SER A 138 6.24 -14.75 -7.26
N PHE A 139 5.68 -13.55 -7.05
CA PHE A 139 5.42 -13.04 -5.70
C PHE A 139 4.36 -13.85 -4.97
N LEU A 140 3.32 -14.33 -5.65
CA LEU A 140 2.34 -15.25 -5.07
C LEU A 140 3.00 -16.54 -4.58
N ALA A 141 3.89 -17.12 -5.39
CA ALA A 141 4.63 -18.32 -4.99
C ALA A 141 5.53 -18.07 -3.77
N ILE A 142 6.28 -16.96 -3.77
CA ILE A 142 7.16 -16.57 -2.65
C ILE A 142 6.34 -16.30 -1.38
N ALA A 143 5.28 -15.51 -1.49
CA ALA A 143 4.38 -15.18 -0.38
C ALA A 143 3.76 -16.44 0.22
N THR A 144 3.26 -17.34 -0.63
CA THR A 144 2.69 -18.62 -0.21
C THR A 144 3.72 -19.48 0.52
N ALA A 145 4.93 -19.61 -0.04
CA ALA A 145 6.00 -20.38 0.59
C ALA A 145 6.38 -19.80 1.97
N LEU A 146 6.61 -18.48 2.06
CA LEU A 146 6.98 -17.81 3.30
C LEU A 146 5.88 -17.96 4.37
N GLN A 147 4.62 -17.72 4.01
CA GLN A 147 3.51 -17.78 4.95
C GLN A 147 3.19 -19.21 5.39
N VAL A 148 3.27 -20.20 4.49
CA VAL A 148 3.12 -21.63 4.84
C VAL A 148 4.24 -22.06 5.78
N VAL A 149 5.50 -21.75 5.46
CA VAL A 149 6.65 -22.09 6.32
C VAL A 149 6.49 -21.44 7.69
N LYS A 150 6.18 -20.15 7.74
CA LYS A 150 5.90 -19.46 9.00
C LYS A 150 4.79 -20.17 9.77
N SER A 151 3.67 -20.49 9.13
CA SER A 151 2.51 -21.06 9.81
C SER A 151 2.77 -22.46 10.37
N LEU A 152 3.59 -23.27 9.68
CA LEU A 152 3.93 -24.62 10.12
C LEU A 152 5.07 -24.63 11.15
N VAL A 153 6.02 -23.70 11.07
CA VAL A 153 7.19 -23.65 11.96
C VAL A 153 6.91 -22.89 13.25
N PHE A 154 6.08 -21.84 13.19
CA PHE A 154 5.85 -20.93 14.31
C PHE A 154 5.38 -21.63 15.60
N PRO A 155 4.46 -22.61 15.58
CA PRO A 155 4.06 -23.34 16.79
C PRO A 155 5.21 -24.00 17.54
N TYR A 156 6.24 -24.46 16.82
CA TYR A 156 7.41 -25.13 17.41
C TYR A 156 8.49 -24.15 17.89
N VAL A 157 8.56 -22.97 17.27
CA VAL A 157 9.54 -21.93 17.61
C VAL A 157 9.05 -21.07 18.77
N ALA A 158 7.75 -20.75 18.83
CA ALA A 158 7.17 -19.92 19.87
C ALA A 158 7.48 -20.44 21.30
N ASP A 159 7.42 -21.76 21.49
CA ASP A 159 7.66 -22.43 22.77
C ASP A 159 9.14 -22.40 23.20
N LYS A 160 10.08 -22.35 22.26
CA LYS A 160 11.53 -22.32 22.55
C LYS A 160 12.09 -20.94 22.89
N PHE A 161 11.38 -19.88 22.50
CA PHE A 161 11.83 -18.50 22.64
C PHE A 161 10.99 -17.70 23.65
N ASP A 162 10.19 -18.39 24.48
CA ASP A 162 9.37 -17.75 25.53
C ASP A 162 8.39 -16.67 25.00
N TYR A 163 8.04 -16.74 23.71
CA TYR A 163 7.11 -15.80 23.08
C TYR A 163 5.74 -15.86 23.78
N GLY A 164 5.32 -14.74 24.38
CA GLY A 164 4.04 -14.62 25.11
C GLY A 164 4.12 -14.72 26.63
N LYS A 165 5.32 -14.82 27.24
CA LYS A 165 5.48 -14.60 28.69
C LYS A 165 5.31 -13.11 29.03
N SER A 166 4.60 -12.83 30.13
CA SER A 166 4.38 -11.45 30.62
C SER A 166 5.65 -10.92 31.27
N PHE A 167 5.89 -9.62 31.22
CA PHE A 167 6.86 -8.94 32.07
C PHE A 167 6.13 -8.10 33.13
N ASP A 168 6.73 -7.90 34.31
CA ASP A 168 6.23 -6.95 35.30
C ASP A 168 6.88 -5.57 35.04
N PRO A 169 6.10 -4.53 34.70
CA PRO A 169 6.64 -3.18 34.49
C PRO A 169 7.36 -2.60 35.72
N SER A 170 7.04 -3.06 36.93
CA SER A 170 7.64 -2.58 38.18
C SER A 170 9.05 -3.14 38.46
N GLU A 171 9.45 -4.21 37.75
CA GLU A 171 10.78 -4.80 37.85
C GLU A 171 11.82 -4.14 36.93
N ARG A 172 11.41 -3.13 36.14
CA ARG A 172 12.30 -2.44 35.21
C ARG A 172 13.30 -1.53 35.92
N LEU A 173 14.56 -1.68 35.54
CA LEU A 173 15.68 -0.97 36.13
C LEU A 173 16.10 0.25 35.29
N ASP A 174 16.88 1.14 35.89
CA ASP A 174 17.52 2.21 35.14
C ASP A 174 18.65 1.65 34.26
N HIS A 175 18.91 2.28 33.11
CA HIS A 175 19.90 1.81 32.12
C HIS A 175 21.35 1.75 32.64
N ASN A 176 21.64 2.37 33.78
CA ASN A 176 22.93 2.40 34.46
C ASN A 176 22.89 1.65 35.81
N ASP A 177 21.94 0.73 35.98
CA ASP A 177 21.84 -0.06 37.21
C ASP A 177 23.07 -0.97 37.37
N ARG A 178 23.69 -0.93 38.56
CA ARG A 178 24.91 -1.67 38.88
C ARG A 178 24.74 -3.18 38.78
N SER A 179 23.53 -3.71 38.96
CA SER A 179 23.24 -5.14 38.82
C SER A 179 23.28 -5.59 37.36
N ILE A 180 22.82 -4.75 36.42
CA ILE A 180 22.91 -5.00 34.98
C ILE A 180 24.38 -4.99 34.55
N GLU A 181 25.14 -3.96 34.95
CA GLU A 181 26.57 -3.87 34.63
C GLU A 181 27.36 -5.06 35.18
N LYS A 182 27.06 -5.48 36.42
CA LYS A 182 27.71 -6.64 37.06
C LYS A 182 27.37 -7.93 36.32
N ALA A 183 26.09 -8.16 35.99
CA ALA A 183 25.65 -9.36 35.27
C ALA A 183 26.27 -9.43 33.86
N HIS A 184 26.32 -8.30 33.15
CA HIS A 184 26.95 -8.17 31.84
C HIS A 184 28.46 -8.50 31.91
N LYS A 185 29.17 -7.94 32.91
CA LYS A 185 30.59 -8.22 33.12
C LYS A 185 30.86 -9.69 33.48
N GLU A 186 30.07 -10.28 34.39
CA GLU A 186 30.19 -11.69 34.75
C GLU A 186 29.92 -12.62 33.56
N ALA A 187 28.96 -12.27 32.70
CA ALA A 187 28.69 -13.02 31.48
C ALA A 187 29.88 -12.96 30.50
N ASN A 188 30.48 -11.78 30.32
CA ASN A 188 31.66 -11.59 29.48
C ASN A 188 32.87 -12.36 30.02
N ASP A 189 33.14 -12.27 31.32
CA ASP A 189 34.23 -13.01 31.97
C ASP A 189 34.04 -14.53 31.81
N LYS A 190 32.81 -15.04 31.99
CA LYS A 190 32.50 -16.46 31.78
C LYS A 190 32.68 -16.91 30.33
N PHE A 191 32.33 -16.06 29.35
CA PHE A 191 32.55 -16.36 27.93
C PHE A 191 34.05 -16.39 27.61
N ARG A 192 34.81 -15.41 28.11
CA ARG A 192 36.27 -15.32 27.98
C ARG A 192 36.95 -16.55 28.56
N ASP A 193 36.73 -16.84 29.85
CA ASP A 193 37.47 -17.86 30.59
C ASP A 193 37.25 -19.26 30.00
N LYS A 194 36.05 -19.54 29.48
CA LYS A 194 35.75 -20.81 28.80
C LYS A 194 36.50 -21.02 27.47
N ARG A 195 36.96 -19.94 26.83
CA ARG A 195 37.53 -19.99 25.48
C ARG A 195 39.01 -19.61 25.44
N ILE A 196 39.48 -18.82 26.40
CA ILE A 196 40.86 -18.29 26.44
C ILE A 196 41.90 -19.42 26.56
N GLU A 197 41.61 -20.48 27.32
CA GLU A 197 42.52 -21.62 27.46
C GLU A 197 42.71 -22.40 26.15
N LYS A 198 41.66 -22.49 25.32
CA LYS A 198 41.67 -23.27 24.08
C LYS A 198 42.08 -22.47 22.86
N HIS A 199 41.81 -21.17 22.85
CA HIS A 199 41.94 -20.32 21.66
C HIS A 199 42.92 -19.16 21.84
N GLY A 200 43.52 -18.98 23.02
CA GLY A 200 44.45 -17.89 23.30
C GLY A 200 43.78 -16.51 23.31
N THR A 201 44.60 -15.45 23.35
CA THR A 201 44.14 -14.06 23.29
C THR A 201 44.00 -13.59 21.84
N GLY A 202 42.94 -12.84 21.53
CA GLY A 202 42.71 -12.29 20.19
C GLY A 202 41.79 -11.07 20.21
N HIS A 203 41.46 -10.55 19.01
CA HIS A 203 40.55 -9.39 18.86
C HIS A 203 39.16 -9.66 19.46
N TRP A 204 38.70 -10.92 19.44
CA TRP A 204 37.45 -11.35 20.06
C TRP A 204 37.33 -10.99 21.55
N ILE A 205 38.44 -10.85 22.28
CA ILE A 205 38.41 -10.35 23.68
C ILE A 205 38.03 -8.87 23.71
N ASN A 206 38.58 -8.06 22.79
CA ASN A 206 38.22 -6.64 22.71
C ASN A 206 36.74 -6.46 22.39
N ILE A 207 36.18 -7.29 21.50
CA ILE A 207 34.76 -7.30 21.16
C ILE A 207 33.87 -7.45 22.41
N LEU A 208 34.27 -8.27 23.39
CA LEU A 208 33.48 -8.49 24.60
C LEU A 208 33.43 -7.26 25.53
N TYR A 209 34.49 -6.47 25.59
CA TYR A 209 34.62 -5.39 26.58
C TYR A 209 34.52 -3.98 25.99
N GLN A 210 34.45 -3.86 24.66
CA GLN A 210 34.27 -2.57 24.01
C GLN A 210 32.81 -2.15 23.97
N THR A 211 32.56 -0.84 24.01
CA THR A 211 31.23 -0.28 23.77
C THR A 211 30.79 -0.57 22.34
N VAL A 212 29.54 -0.99 22.18
CA VAL A 212 28.96 -1.28 20.87
C VAL A 212 28.87 -0.01 20.01
N PRO A 213 29.13 -0.10 18.70
CA PRO A 213 29.16 1.06 17.81
C PRO A 213 27.90 1.90 17.75
N TYR A 214 26.73 1.28 17.89
CA TYR A 214 25.43 1.94 17.67
C TYR A 214 24.87 2.68 18.89
N ASP A 215 25.52 2.58 20.06
CA ASP A 215 25.17 3.36 21.27
C ASP A 215 25.68 4.81 21.20
N ILE A 216 26.66 5.10 20.33
CA ILE A 216 27.32 6.39 20.30
C ILE A 216 26.46 7.43 19.56
N THR A 217 26.28 8.61 20.18
CA THR A 217 25.59 9.76 19.56
C THR A 217 26.55 10.89 19.19
N LYS A 218 27.81 10.80 19.63
CA LYS A 218 28.84 11.83 19.40
C LYS A 218 29.23 11.87 17.92
N GLY A 219 29.18 13.07 17.34
CA GLY A 219 29.45 13.31 15.91
C GLY A 219 28.19 13.35 15.03
N ALA A 220 27.06 12.79 15.50
CA ALA A 220 25.82 12.77 14.71
C ALA A 220 25.31 14.18 14.36
N LYS A 221 25.31 15.10 15.34
CA LYS A 221 24.83 16.48 15.17
C LYS A 221 25.61 17.24 14.10
N ASP A 222 26.93 17.04 14.06
CA ASP A 222 27.82 17.71 13.10
C ASP A 222 27.61 17.19 11.65
N LEU A 223 27.05 15.99 11.52
CA LEU A 223 26.69 15.36 10.25
C LEU A 223 25.22 15.59 9.86
N GLY A 224 24.45 16.34 10.65
CA GLY A 224 23.02 16.57 10.43
C GLY A 224 22.15 15.34 10.71
N ILE A 225 22.66 14.33 11.42
CA ILE A 225 21.94 13.10 11.76
C ILE A 225 21.22 13.31 13.11
N ASN A 226 19.90 13.22 13.11
CA ASN A 226 19.10 13.30 14.33
C ASN A 226 18.92 11.90 14.95
N MET A 227 19.55 11.66 16.09
CA MET A 227 19.42 10.40 16.84
C MET A 227 18.52 10.52 18.07
N GLY A 228 17.75 11.60 18.24
CA GLY A 228 16.80 11.73 19.35
C GLY A 228 17.40 11.71 20.77
N GLY A 229 18.72 11.88 20.92
CA GLY A 229 19.42 11.92 22.21
C GLY A 229 19.24 10.64 23.02
N LYS A 230 18.44 10.70 24.10
CA LYS A 230 18.14 9.53 24.94
C LYS A 230 17.36 8.44 24.19
N TYR A 231 16.75 8.76 23.04
CA TYR A 231 15.98 7.84 22.20
C TYR A 231 16.79 7.21 21.04
N HIS A 232 18.12 7.31 21.05
CA HIS A 232 18.99 6.81 19.97
C HIS A 232 18.74 5.36 19.56
N ARG A 233 18.33 4.50 20.50
CA ARG A 233 17.98 3.10 20.25
C ARG A 233 16.96 2.93 19.12
N MET A 234 16.02 3.86 18.99
CA MET A 234 15.01 3.83 17.91
C MET A 234 15.61 4.11 16.53
N TYR A 235 16.64 4.96 16.46
CA TYR A 235 17.25 5.43 15.21
C TYR A 235 18.37 4.53 14.68
N THR A 236 18.70 3.45 15.37
CA THR A 236 19.82 2.56 15.03
C THR A 236 19.38 1.11 15.01
N LEU A 237 19.69 0.39 13.93
CA LEU A 237 19.27 -1.00 13.76
C LEU A 237 19.90 -1.96 14.76
N GLY A 238 21.01 -1.59 15.38
CA GLY A 238 21.67 -2.40 16.40
C GLY A 238 20.80 -2.69 17.63
N HIS A 239 19.85 -1.83 17.99
CA HIS A 239 18.91 -2.07 19.09
C HIS A 239 17.58 -2.69 18.63
N ASP A 240 17.39 -2.92 17.33
CA ASP A 240 16.17 -3.58 16.87
C ASP A 240 16.16 -5.06 17.32
N PRO A 241 15.10 -5.55 17.99
CA PRO A 241 15.08 -6.94 18.47
C PRO A 241 15.20 -8.01 17.38
N ILE A 242 14.91 -7.68 16.11
CA ILE A 242 15.04 -8.59 14.97
C ILE A 242 16.24 -8.18 14.10
N LEU A 243 16.24 -6.95 13.59
CA LEU A 243 17.28 -6.47 12.67
C LEU A 243 18.65 -6.33 13.35
N GLY A 244 18.69 -6.13 14.68
CA GLY A 244 19.92 -6.02 15.46
C GLY A 244 20.79 -7.27 15.45
N TRP A 245 20.20 -8.46 15.24
CA TRP A 245 20.98 -9.69 15.09
C TRP A 245 21.85 -9.68 13.83
N ILE A 246 21.40 -8.99 12.78
CA ILE A 246 22.14 -8.86 11.53
C ILE A 246 23.01 -7.60 11.59
N PHE A 247 22.38 -6.44 11.74
CA PHE A 247 23.05 -5.16 11.65
C PHE A 247 23.85 -4.82 12.90
N GLY A 248 23.36 -5.12 14.10
CA GLY A 248 24.10 -4.92 15.35
C GLY A 248 25.35 -5.79 15.43
N THR A 249 25.25 -7.08 15.07
CA THR A 249 26.42 -7.97 14.96
C THR A 249 27.42 -7.46 13.92
N ALA A 250 26.94 -7.05 12.73
CA ALA A 250 27.80 -6.50 11.68
C ALA A 250 28.48 -5.18 12.10
N ASN A 251 27.73 -4.32 12.78
CA ASN A 251 28.23 -3.07 13.36
C ASN A 251 29.37 -3.35 14.33
N ILE A 252 29.19 -4.26 15.30
CA ILE A 252 30.21 -4.65 16.28
C ILE A 252 31.49 -5.18 15.61
N LEU A 253 31.36 -5.99 14.56
CA LEU A 253 32.50 -6.55 13.84
C LEU A 253 33.28 -5.49 13.04
N THR A 254 32.61 -4.49 12.50
CA THR A 254 33.19 -3.57 11.50
C THR A 254 33.38 -2.14 12.00
N ASP A 255 33.10 -1.88 13.27
CA ASP A 255 33.05 -0.53 13.84
C ASP A 255 32.22 0.42 12.95
N CYS A 256 31.05 -0.07 12.53
CA CYS A 256 30.07 0.72 11.80
C CYS A 256 28.84 0.97 12.66
N ILE A 257 28.08 2.02 12.36
CA ILE A 257 26.75 2.26 12.89
C ILE A 257 25.75 2.25 11.73
N THR A 258 24.73 1.40 11.80
CA THR A 258 23.65 1.37 10.82
C THR A 258 22.38 1.99 11.39
N PHE A 259 21.90 3.04 10.72
CA PHE A 259 20.69 3.77 11.07
C PHE A 259 19.43 3.07 10.58
N ASN A 260 18.27 3.43 11.14
CA ASN A 260 16.96 2.89 10.80
C ASN A 260 16.60 3.00 9.30
N ASN A 261 17.18 3.94 8.57
CA ASN A 261 17.06 4.12 7.12
C ASN A 261 18.10 3.31 6.29
N PHE A 262 18.79 2.35 6.91
CA PHE A 262 19.84 1.51 6.33
C PHE A 262 21.12 2.26 5.92
N HIS A 263 21.22 3.56 6.19
CA HIS A 263 22.46 4.29 6.02
C HIS A 263 23.48 3.81 7.07
N THR A 264 24.74 3.68 6.67
CA THR A 264 25.79 3.16 7.56
C THR A 264 27.02 4.05 7.53
N ASN A 265 27.52 4.43 8.71
CA ASN A 265 28.71 5.26 8.86
C ASN A 265 29.80 4.52 9.63
N ARG A 266 31.06 4.87 9.38
CA ARG A 266 32.20 4.38 10.16
C ARG A 266 32.26 5.08 11.52
N ILE A 267 32.56 4.30 12.55
CA ILE A 267 32.96 4.79 13.87
C ILE A 267 34.49 4.81 13.95
N SER A 268 35.05 5.94 14.35
CA SER A 268 36.44 5.97 14.82
C SER A 268 36.45 5.74 16.33
N ARG A 269 37.33 4.86 16.82
CA ARG A 269 37.60 4.64 18.25
C ARG A 269 38.82 5.38 18.78
N ILE A 270 39.62 5.98 17.90
CA ILE A 270 40.86 6.69 18.21
C ILE A 270 40.84 8.06 17.55
N ASP A 271 41.24 9.09 18.29
CA ASP A 271 41.44 10.40 17.71
C ASP A 271 42.72 10.38 16.83
N PRO A 272 42.62 10.68 15.53
CA PRO A 272 43.77 10.56 14.61
C PRO A 272 44.85 11.62 14.87
N VAL A 273 44.53 12.70 15.60
CA VAL A 273 45.46 13.80 15.89
C VAL A 273 46.14 13.59 17.23
N THR A 274 45.38 13.19 18.27
CA THR A 274 45.91 13.07 19.64
C THR A 274 46.26 11.64 20.04
N GLY A 275 45.84 10.63 19.27
CA GLY A 275 46.00 9.21 19.59
C GLY A 275 45.18 8.74 20.80
N THR A 276 44.35 9.61 21.39
CA THR A 276 43.53 9.28 22.56
C THR A 276 42.29 8.49 22.16
N LYS A 277 41.80 7.60 23.04
CA LYS A 277 40.53 6.88 22.82
C LYS A 277 39.39 7.89 22.68
N LYS A 278 38.72 7.86 21.54
CA LYS A 278 37.60 8.75 21.22
C LYS A 278 36.67 8.01 20.27
N MET A 279 35.48 7.68 20.75
CA MET A 279 34.43 7.07 19.94
C MET A 279 33.58 8.17 19.30
N VAL A 280 33.55 8.24 17.98
CA VAL A 280 32.82 9.27 17.22
C VAL A 280 32.34 8.74 15.88
N ILE A 281 31.13 9.13 15.49
CA ILE A 281 30.59 8.87 14.14
C ILE A 281 31.34 9.76 13.16
N THR A 282 31.88 9.16 12.11
CA THR A 282 32.61 9.88 11.07
C THR A 282 31.73 10.14 9.84
N SER A 283 32.16 11.04 8.98
CA SER A 283 31.50 11.29 7.68
C SER A 283 31.76 10.17 6.65
N GLU A 284 32.54 9.13 6.96
CA GLU A 284 32.75 8.01 6.04
C GLU A 284 31.48 7.16 5.97
N VAL A 285 30.82 7.19 4.82
CA VAL A 285 29.68 6.33 4.49
C VAL A 285 30.21 4.96 4.03
N VAL A 286 29.69 3.90 4.64
CA VAL A 286 30.05 2.51 4.32
C VAL A 286 28.85 1.84 3.66
N PHE A 287 28.97 1.46 2.40
CA PHE A 287 27.91 0.71 1.72
C PHE A 287 27.70 -0.66 2.39
N LEU A 288 26.45 -1.13 2.49
CA LEU A 288 26.13 -2.41 3.14
C LEU A 288 26.94 -3.59 2.59
N GLY A 289 27.11 -3.67 1.26
CA GLY A 289 27.92 -4.73 0.64
C GLY A 289 29.39 -4.71 1.10
N LYS A 290 29.96 -3.51 1.31
CA LYS A 290 31.32 -3.33 1.85
C LYS A 290 31.36 -3.74 3.33
N MET A 291 30.39 -3.31 4.14
CA MET A 291 30.30 -3.72 5.55
C MET A 291 30.24 -5.25 5.69
N PHE A 292 29.38 -5.93 4.93
CA PHE A 292 29.31 -7.39 4.98
C PHE A 292 30.57 -8.08 4.45
N SER A 293 31.25 -7.48 3.47
CA SER A 293 32.58 -7.96 3.04
C SER A 293 33.60 -7.83 4.17
N GLU A 294 33.62 -6.71 4.90
CA GLU A 294 34.51 -6.51 6.05
C GLU A 294 34.18 -7.47 7.19
N CYS A 295 32.89 -7.75 7.46
CA CYS A 295 32.49 -8.80 8.38
C CYS A 295 33.12 -10.14 8.01
N TYR A 296 33.08 -10.52 6.72
CA TYR A 296 33.67 -11.77 6.26
C TYR A 296 35.19 -11.82 6.51
N GLU A 297 35.90 -10.71 6.26
CA GLU A 297 37.33 -10.60 6.52
C GLU A 297 37.66 -10.73 8.01
N GLU A 298 36.89 -10.08 8.89
CA GLU A 298 37.04 -10.15 10.35
C GLU A 298 36.80 -11.57 10.89
N VAL A 299 35.79 -12.26 10.37
CA VAL A 299 35.51 -13.65 10.76
C VAL A 299 36.57 -14.61 10.26
N ARG A 300 37.15 -14.34 9.08
CA ARG A 300 38.25 -15.14 8.53
C ARG A 300 39.55 -14.93 9.30
N ALA A 301 39.79 -13.72 9.80
CA ALA A 301 40.98 -13.39 10.59
C ALA A 301 40.99 -14.14 11.93
N ASP A 302 39.86 -14.23 12.62
CA ASP A 302 39.67 -15.09 13.79
C ASP A 302 38.23 -15.62 13.86
N PRO A 303 38.01 -16.94 13.72
CA PRO A 303 36.68 -17.53 13.81
C PRO A 303 35.94 -17.27 15.13
N LEU A 304 36.63 -16.84 16.20
CA LEU A 304 36.00 -16.41 17.45
C LEU A 304 35.40 -15.01 17.41
N ASN A 305 35.75 -14.17 16.44
CA ASN A 305 35.20 -12.82 16.31
C ASN A 305 33.67 -12.85 16.15
N LEU A 306 33.14 -13.73 15.29
CA LEU A 306 31.68 -13.84 15.09
C LEU A 306 30.93 -14.33 16.34
N PRO A 307 31.32 -15.45 16.99
CA PRO A 307 30.73 -15.86 18.26
C PRO A 307 30.81 -14.78 19.34
N ALA A 308 31.91 -14.03 19.43
CA ALA A 308 32.05 -12.94 20.38
C ALA A 308 31.14 -11.76 20.06
N ALA A 309 31.01 -11.38 18.79
CA ALA A 309 30.12 -10.30 18.35
C ALA A 309 28.64 -10.65 18.54
N LEU A 310 28.25 -11.88 18.19
CA LEU A 310 26.89 -12.39 18.46
C LEU A 310 26.59 -12.43 19.96
N PHE A 311 27.56 -12.83 20.77
CA PHE A 311 27.41 -12.85 22.22
C PHE A 311 27.30 -11.43 22.79
N ALA A 312 28.15 -10.51 22.36
CA ALA A 312 28.10 -9.10 22.75
C ALA A 312 26.75 -8.47 22.35
N GLN A 313 26.27 -8.70 21.13
CA GLN A 313 24.94 -8.28 20.68
C GLN A 313 23.83 -8.84 21.57
N ALA A 314 23.90 -10.13 21.92
CA ALA A 314 22.91 -10.78 22.78
C ALA A 314 22.89 -10.20 24.20
N GLN A 315 24.07 -9.94 24.77
CA GLN A 315 24.17 -9.30 26.08
C GLN A 315 23.66 -7.86 26.04
N HIS A 316 23.94 -7.12 24.97
CA HIS A 316 23.52 -5.74 24.80
C HIS A 316 21.99 -5.59 24.69
N LEU A 317 21.35 -6.39 23.82
CA LEU A 317 19.90 -6.41 23.72
C LEU A 317 19.26 -6.80 25.07
N LYS A 318 19.84 -7.78 25.77
CA LYS A 318 19.34 -8.23 27.07
C LYS A 318 19.48 -7.14 28.15
N SER A 319 20.58 -6.40 28.17
CA SER A 319 20.75 -5.29 29.13
C SER A 319 19.79 -4.15 28.87
N ASP A 320 19.36 -3.94 27.62
CA ASP A 320 18.44 -2.88 27.24
C ASP A 320 16.96 -3.25 27.42
N GLU A 321 16.60 -4.52 27.19
CA GLU A 321 15.23 -5.05 27.16
C GLU A 321 14.42 -4.69 28.42
N PHE A 322 15.02 -4.82 29.61
CA PHE A 322 14.36 -4.59 30.90
C PHE A 322 14.64 -3.21 31.51
N THR A 323 15.22 -2.30 30.73
CA THR A 323 15.37 -0.91 31.18
C THR A 323 14.06 -0.14 31.07
N LYS A 324 13.94 0.99 31.77
CA LYS A 324 12.76 1.88 31.64
C LYS A 324 12.48 2.33 30.21
N LEU A 325 13.52 2.54 29.39
CA LEU A 325 13.39 2.89 27.96
C LEU A 325 13.08 1.67 27.07
N GLY A 326 13.53 0.48 27.47
CA GLY A 326 13.37 -0.75 26.70
C GLY A 326 14.01 -0.72 25.32
N LEU A 327 13.63 -1.69 24.48
CA LEU A 327 14.02 -1.79 23.07
C LEU A 327 12.90 -1.26 22.15
N PRO A 328 13.19 -0.68 20.98
CA PRO A 328 12.16 -0.25 20.04
C PRO A 328 11.28 -1.41 19.57
N VAL A 329 10.06 -1.10 19.14
CA VAL A 329 9.17 -2.09 18.51
C VAL A 329 9.86 -2.66 17.26
N PRO A 330 9.98 -3.99 17.12
CA PRO A 330 10.76 -4.60 16.05
C PRO A 330 10.35 -4.11 14.66
N ILE A 331 11.35 -3.77 13.84
CA ILE A 331 11.30 -3.38 12.42
C ILE A 331 10.59 -2.03 12.18
N LEU A 332 9.81 -1.54 13.15
CA LEU A 332 8.91 -0.40 12.97
C LEU A 332 9.67 0.89 12.62
N SER A 333 10.83 1.12 13.22
CA SER A 333 11.62 2.34 12.98
C SER A 333 12.17 2.44 11.56
N SER A 334 12.36 1.32 10.87
CA SER A 334 12.77 1.27 9.45
C SER A 334 11.63 1.46 8.47
N ILE A 335 10.40 1.24 8.93
CA ILE A 335 9.20 1.30 8.08
C ILE A 335 8.52 2.65 8.20
N ASN A 336 8.37 3.14 9.43
CA ASN A 336 7.70 4.40 9.73
C ASN A 336 8.33 5.04 10.97
N GLU A 337 9.37 5.84 10.73
CA GLU A 337 10.13 6.53 11.77
C GLU A 337 9.25 7.44 12.64
N ASP A 338 8.35 8.23 12.04
CA ASP A 338 7.51 9.18 12.78
C ASP A 338 6.60 8.46 13.78
N PHE A 339 5.97 7.37 13.33
CA PHE A 339 5.11 6.56 14.18
C PHE A 339 5.91 5.78 15.23
N ALA A 340 7.05 5.19 14.86
CA ALA A 340 7.95 4.51 15.78
C ALA A 340 8.47 5.46 16.87
N SER A 341 8.86 6.67 16.49
CA SER A 341 9.35 7.71 17.39
C SER A 341 8.27 8.13 18.38
N LYS A 342 7.04 8.36 17.90
CA LYS A 342 5.92 8.74 18.75
C LYS A 342 5.65 7.67 19.81
N LEU A 343 5.48 6.41 19.39
CA LEU A 343 5.25 5.27 20.30
C LEU A 343 6.39 5.13 21.31
N TYR A 344 7.64 5.14 20.85
CA TYR A 344 8.80 4.95 21.70
C TYR A 344 8.98 6.11 22.70
N SER A 345 8.65 7.35 22.30
CA SER A 345 8.68 8.52 23.18
C SER A 345 7.60 8.47 24.28
N GLU A 346 6.48 7.79 24.03
CA GLU A 346 5.39 7.53 24.97
C GLU A 346 5.70 6.31 25.89
N ASN A 347 6.91 5.75 25.83
CA ASN A 347 7.37 4.54 26.53
C ASN A 347 6.64 3.26 26.08
N TYR A 348 6.20 3.22 24.82
CA TYR A 348 5.68 2.01 24.19
C TYR A 348 6.82 1.29 23.44
N ASP A 349 7.34 0.23 24.06
CA ASP A 349 8.54 -0.49 23.62
C ASP A 349 8.24 -1.94 23.18
N ALA A 350 9.28 -2.70 22.83
CA ALA A 350 9.18 -4.09 22.37
C ALA A 350 8.45 -5.01 23.35
N LEU A 351 8.59 -4.78 24.65
CA LEU A 351 7.92 -5.57 25.70
C LEU A 351 6.46 -5.15 25.85
N CYS A 352 6.14 -3.85 25.81
CA CYS A 352 4.75 -3.35 25.74
C CYS A 352 4.03 -3.91 24.51
N PHE A 353 4.71 -3.88 23.37
CA PHE A 353 4.26 -4.54 22.15
C PHE A 353 4.06 -6.03 22.40
N ALA A 354 5.05 -6.77 22.90
CA ALA A 354 4.93 -8.21 23.19
C ALA A 354 3.78 -8.55 24.17
N ARG A 355 3.47 -7.69 25.15
CA ARG A 355 2.32 -7.81 26.06
C ARG A 355 1.00 -7.61 25.33
N ASP A 356 0.87 -6.56 24.53
CA ASP A 356 -0.38 -6.30 23.80
C ASP A 356 -0.57 -7.30 22.64
N VAL A 357 0.54 -7.76 22.06
CA VAL A 357 0.66 -8.91 21.15
C VAL A 357 0.19 -10.21 21.82
N LYS A 358 0.42 -10.40 23.12
CA LYS A 358 -0.14 -11.53 23.87
C LYS A 358 -1.67 -11.46 23.99
N ILE A 359 -2.24 -10.24 24.05
CA ILE A 359 -3.69 -10.01 24.07
C ILE A 359 -4.31 -10.27 22.67
N VAL A 360 -3.60 -9.95 21.59
CA VAL A 360 -4.06 -10.09 20.19
C VAL A 360 -3.58 -11.40 19.52
N GLY A 361 -2.72 -12.18 20.18
CA GLY A 361 -2.10 -13.43 19.71
C GLY A 361 -0.78 -13.19 18.95
N THR A 362 0.35 -13.66 19.48
CA THR A 362 1.71 -13.44 18.93
C THR A 362 1.85 -13.80 17.45
N SER A 363 1.21 -14.88 17.06
CA SER A 363 1.28 -15.35 15.70
C SER A 363 0.57 -14.42 14.70
N PHE A 364 -0.47 -13.69 15.12
CA PHE A 364 -1.24 -12.78 14.27
C PHE A 364 -0.38 -11.59 13.86
N VAL A 365 0.34 -11.02 14.82
CA VAL A 365 1.22 -9.89 14.59
C VAL A 365 2.40 -10.27 13.70
N ILE A 366 2.96 -11.46 13.89
CA ILE A 366 4.00 -11.97 13.00
C ILE A 366 3.44 -12.18 11.59
N SER A 367 2.21 -12.68 11.43
CA SER A 367 1.58 -12.76 10.10
C SER A 367 1.45 -11.37 9.46
N LYS A 368 1.03 -10.35 10.21
CA LYS A 368 0.98 -8.97 9.72
C LYS A 368 2.33 -8.42 9.31
N LEU A 369 3.39 -8.76 10.04
CA LEU A 369 4.76 -8.39 9.65
C LEU A 369 5.17 -9.04 8.33
N PHE A 370 4.87 -10.33 8.15
CA PHE A 370 5.13 -11.02 6.88
C PHE A 370 4.33 -10.40 5.72
N ASP A 371 3.05 -10.07 5.93
CA ASP A 371 2.24 -9.39 4.92
C ASP A 371 2.82 -8.03 4.53
N MET A 372 3.31 -7.28 5.52
CA MET A 372 3.95 -5.99 5.29
C MET A 372 5.22 -6.15 4.47
N ILE A 373 6.09 -7.11 4.82
CA ILE A 373 7.32 -7.41 4.06
C ILE A 373 6.95 -7.80 2.62
N ILE A 374 5.99 -8.70 2.43
CA ILE A 374 5.54 -9.14 1.11
C ILE A 374 4.98 -7.95 0.31
N SER A 375 4.15 -7.11 0.92
CA SER A 375 3.55 -5.93 0.26
C SER A 375 4.60 -4.92 -0.16
N LEU A 376 5.58 -4.63 0.71
CA LEU A 376 6.66 -3.70 0.42
C LEU A 376 7.56 -4.24 -0.70
N LEU A 377 7.99 -5.50 -0.59
CA LEU A 377 8.82 -6.13 -1.62
C LEU A 377 8.11 -6.18 -2.96
N HIS A 378 6.82 -6.51 -2.99
CA HIS A 378 6.03 -6.46 -4.22
C HIS A 378 5.95 -5.01 -4.75
N GLY A 379 5.68 -4.04 -3.88
CA GLY A 379 5.63 -2.62 -4.22
C GLY A 379 6.89 -2.06 -4.89
N LEU A 380 8.08 -2.60 -4.59
CA LEU A 380 9.34 -2.24 -5.26
C LEU A 380 9.38 -2.61 -6.74
N PHE A 381 8.52 -3.52 -7.22
CA PHE A 381 8.44 -3.95 -8.61
C PHE A 381 7.35 -3.21 -9.41
N ARG A 382 6.66 -2.25 -8.79
CA ARG A 382 5.73 -1.35 -9.49
C ARG A 382 6.50 -0.50 -10.50
N LYS A 383 6.01 -0.42 -11.73
CA LYS A 383 6.64 0.39 -12.78
C LYS A 383 6.24 1.86 -12.67
N ASP A 384 7.12 2.75 -13.13
CA ASP A 384 6.79 4.18 -13.23
C ASP A 384 5.61 4.40 -14.19
N GLY A 385 4.67 5.25 -13.79
CA GLY A 385 3.42 5.52 -14.52
C GLY A 385 2.29 4.50 -14.28
N GLU A 386 2.54 3.44 -13.52
CA GLU A 386 1.51 2.48 -13.15
C GLU A 386 0.66 2.98 -11.97
N ASP A 387 -0.66 2.88 -12.10
CA ASP A 387 -1.59 3.33 -11.06
C ASP A 387 -1.34 2.59 -9.73
N LYS A 388 -1.14 3.39 -8.67
CA LYS A 388 -0.81 2.87 -7.34
C LYS A 388 -1.94 2.02 -6.76
N ASN A 389 -3.19 2.43 -6.94
CA ASN A 389 -4.35 1.73 -6.40
C ASN A 389 -4.56 0.38 -7.11
N PHE A 390 -4.39 0.32 -8.43
CA PHE A 390 -4.48 -0.94 -9.18
C PHE A 390 -3.33 -1.90 -8.82
N TYR A 391 -2.12 -1.38 -8.58
CA TYR A 391 -1.01 -2.19 -8.07
C TYR A 391 -1.26 -2.70 -6.65
N GLU A 392 -1.84 -1.87 -5.78
CA GLU A 392 -2.23 -2.25 -4.43
C GLU A 392 -3.32 -3.33 -4.43
N VAL A 393 -4.31 -3.25 -5.33
CA VAL A 393 -5.31 -4.31 -5.53
C VAL A 393 -4.63 -5.66 -5.83
N ARG A 394 -3.63 -5.68 -6.71
CA ARG A 394 -2.88 -6.91 -7.03
C ARG A 394 -2.09 -7.45 -5.84
N SER A 395 -1.43 -6.56 -5.11
CA SER A 395 -0.70 -6.89 -3.87
C SER A 395 -1.63 -7.54 -2.84
N ARG A 396 -2.81 -6.96 -2.62
CA ARG A 396 -3.83 -7.48 -1.71
C ARG A 396 -4.40 -8.83 -2.17
N LYS A 397 -4.64 -9.02 -3.47
CA LYS A 397 -5.02 -10.33 -4.04
C LYS A 397 -3.97 -11.40 -3.74
N ILE A 398 -2.68 -11.08 -3.89
CA ILE A 398 -1.58 -11.99 -3.55
C ILE A 398 -1.65 -12.39 -2.07
N LEU A 399 -1.72 -11.41 -1.17
CA LEU A 399 -1.78 -11.65 0.28
C LEU A 399 -3.01 -12.47 0.69
N LEU A 400 -4.17 -12.19 0.10
CA LEU A 400 -5.41 -12.88 0.40
C LEU A 400 -5.31 -14.37 0.01
N ILE A 401 -4.80 -14.66 -1.18
CA ILE A 401 -4.62 -16.05 -1.66
C ILE A 401 -3.56 -16.76 -0.83
N SER A 402 -2.40 -16.14 -0.60
CA SER A 402 -1.31 -16.78 0.12
C SER A 402 -1.67 -17.06 1.59
N ASN A 403 -2.35 -16.11 2.27
CA ASN A 403 -2.77 -16.29 3.66
C ASN A 403 -3.86 -17.36 3.79
N ALA A 404 -4.78 -17.43 2.82
CA ALA A 404 -5.78 -18.50 2.77
C ALA A 404 -5.10 -19.87 2.66
N ILE A 405 -4.14 -20.03 1.75
CA ILE A 405 -3.39 -21.29 1.60
C ILE A 405 -2.61 -21.62 2.89
N ALA A 406 -1.92 -20.66 3.50
CA ALA A 406 -1.16 -20.85 4.72
C ALA A 406 -2.06 -21.29 5.89
N SER A 407 -3.21 -20.63 6.06
CA SER A 407 -4.18 -20.96 7.10
C SER A 407 -4.80 -22.34 6.89
N SER A 408 -5.20 -22.68 5.67
CA SER A 408 -5.67 -24.03 5.34
C SER A 408 -4.60 -25.09 5.62
N SER A 409 -3.34 -24.81 5.29
CA SER A 409 -2.20 -25.70 5.57
C SER A 409 -2.01 -25.93 7.07
N SER A 410 -2.17 -24.89 7.89
CA SER A 410 -2.11 -24.98 9.35
C SER A 410 -3.22 -25.86 9.93
N VAL A 411 -4.45 -25.66 9.45
CA VAL A 411 -5.63 -26.47 9.85
C VAL A 411 -5.39 -27.94 9.51
N ILE A 412 -4.92 -28.23 8.30
CA ILE A 412 -4.59 -29.59 7.86
C ILE A 412 -3.50 -30.19 8.75
N ASN A 413 -2.43 -29.45 9.06
CA ASN A 413 -1.36 -29.94 9.93
C ASN A 413 -1.86 -30.28 11.34
N ALA A 414 -2.66 -29.40 11.95
CA ALA A 414 -3.24 -29.64 13.27
C ALA A 414 -4.17 -30.87 13.27
N ALA A 415 -4.95 -31.06 12.20
CA ALA A 415 -5.83 -32.21 12.03
C ALA A 415 -5.06 -33.53 11.87
N ILE A 416 -4.06 -33.58 10.96
CA ILE A 416 -3.25 -34.78 10.71
C ILE A 416 -2.48 -35.19 11.97
N THR A 417 -1.89 -34.21 12.68
CA THR A 417 -1.10 -34.48 13.88
C THR A 417 -1.95 -34.73 15.13
N SER A 418 -3.28 -34.56 15.05
CA SER A 418 -4.20 -34.60 16.19
C SER A 418 -3.75 -33.71 17.37
N ASN A 419 -3.03 -32.63 17.07
CA ASN A 419 -2.47 -31.73 18.08
C ASN A 419 -2.95 -30.30 17.82
N PRO A 420 -3.93 -29.79 18.58
CA PRO A 420 -4.47 -28.45 18.38
C PRO A 420 -3.45 -27.35 18.64
N LYS A 421 -2.34 -27.62 19.34
CA LYS A 421 -1.25 -26.65 19.54
C LYS A 421 -0.49 -26.34 18.24
N ASN A 422 -0.57 -27.23 17.24
CA ASN A 422 0.05 -27.01 15.93
C ASN A 422 -0.78 -26.07 15.04
N LEU A 423 -1.95 -25.62 15.52
CA LEU A 423 -2.79 -24.67 14.81
C LEU A 423 -2.29 -23.25 15.01
N ASP A 424 -1.97 -22.58 13.92
CA ASP A 424 -1.62 -21.17 13.91
C ASP A 424 -2.88 -20.30 13.91
N ILE A 425 -3.44 -20.09 15.10
CA ILE A 425 -4.62 -19.25 15.32
C ILE A 425 -4.40 -17.80 14.84
N GLY A 426 -3.16 -17.30 14.92
CA GLY A 426 -2.88 -15.94 14.48
C GLY A 426 -2.91 -15.77 12.96
N SER A 427 -2.45 -16.76 12.21
CA SER A 427 -2.61 -16.77 10.74
C SER A 427 -4.07 -16.87 10.32
N LEU A 428 -4.90 -17.62 11.05
CA LEU A 428 -6.34 -17.67 10.83
C LEU A 428 -7.02 -16.31 11.03
N LEU A 429 -6.73 -15.63 12.15
CA LEU A 429 -7.21 -14.27 12.43
C LEU A 429 -6.73 -13.26 11.38
N ASN A 430 -5.49 -13.42 10.91
CA ASN A 430 -4.93 -12.57 9.88
C ASN A 430 -5.68 -12.73 8.55
N THR A 431 -5.95 -13.98 8.16
CA THR A 431 -6.72 -14.31 6.96
C THR A 431 -8.14 -13.74 7.03
N MET A 432 -8.81 -13.85 8.18
CA MET A 432 -10.10 -13.20 8.40
C MET A 432 -10.02 -11.69 8.19
N THR A 433 -8.98 -11.04 8.72
CA THR A 433 -8.77 -9.60 8.53
C THR A 433 -8.65 -9.24 7.05
N HIS A 434 -7.88 -10.00 6.27
CA HIS A 434 -7.76 -9.80 4.81
C HIS A 434 -9.09 -9.99 4.09
N LEU A 435 -9.86 -11.02 4.45
CA LEU A 435 -11.18 -11.26 3.86
C LEU A 435 -12.13 -10.07 4.02
N PHE A 436 -12.08 -9.36 5.15
CA PHE A 436 -12.91 -8.16 5.34
C PHE A 436 -12.29 -6.89 4.77
N THR A 437 -11.00 -6.64 5.03
CA THR A 437 -10.38 -5.35 4.72
C THR A 437 -9.94 -5.24 3.26
N ASP A 438 -9.36 -6.30 2.69
CA ASP A 438 -8.89 -6.27 1.31
C ASP A 438 -10.04 -6.34 0.32
N ILE A 439 -11.06 -7.18 0.58
CA ILE A 439 -12.24 -7.23 -0.29
C ILE A 439 -12.93 -5.87 -0.33
N ARG A 440 -13.11 -5.20 0.82
CA ARG A 440 -13.66 -3.84 0.87
C ARG A 440 -12.84 -2.85 0.06
N PHE A 441 -11.50 -2.89 0.19
CA PHE A 441 -10.63 -2.03 -0.61
C PHE A 441 -10.78 -2.30 -2.11
N ILE A 442 -10.75 -3.57 -2.52
CA ILE A 442 -10.87 -3.96 -3.93
C ILE A 442 -12.22 -3.52 -4.50
N LEU A 443 -13.31 -3.69 -3.75
CA LEU A 443 -14.64 -3.25 -4.16
C LEU A 443 -14.74 -1.73 -4.26
N LYS A 444 -14.13 -0.99 -3.32
CA LYS A 444 -14.07 0.47 -3.38
C LYS A 444 -13.34 0.94 -4.63
N ILE A 445 -12.16 0.41 -4.93
CA ILE A 445 -11.40 0.80 -6.13
C ILE A 445 -12.13 0.36 -7.40
N LYS A 446 -12.83 -0.78 -7.40
CA LYS A 446 -13.68 -1.22 -8.52
C LYS A 446 -14.82 -0.22 -8.75
N GLN A 447 -15.51 0.20 -7.69
CA GLN A 447 -16.59 1.18 -7.76
C GLN A 447 -16.10 2.52 -8.30
N GLU A 448 -15.02 3.06 -7.72
CA GLU A 448 -14.40 4.32 -8.19
C GLU A 448 -14.00 4.23 -9.67
N PHE A 449 -13.47 3.09 -10.11
CA PHE A 449 -13.13 2.88 -11.52
C PHE A 449 -14.36 2.89 -12.44
N ILE A 450 -15.43 2.18 -12.06
CA ILE A 450 -16.67 2.13 -12.83
C ILE A 450 -17.31 3.52 -12.92
N GLU A 451 -17.42 4.21 -11.78
CA GLU A 451 -17.99 5.55 -11.72
C GLU A 451 -17.20 6.55 -12.59
N ASN A 452 -15.86 6.48 -12.55
CA ASN A 452 -15.03 7.34 -13.39
C ASN A 452 -15.17 7.06 -14.89
N GLU A 453 -15.21 5.78 -15.30
CA GLU A 453 -15.40 5.41 -16.71
C GLU A 453 -16.77 5.85 -17.24
N ILE A 454 -17.82 5.70 -16.42
CA ILE A 454 -19.16 6.20 -16.77
C ILE A 454 -19.16 7.73 -16.83
N ALA A 455 -18.59 8.41 -15.83
CA ALA A 455 -18.53 9.87 -15.77
C ALA A 455 -17.76 10.45 -16.96
N GLU A 456 -16.63 9.85 -17.38
CA GLU A 456 -15.88 10.29 -18.56
C GLU A 456 -16.70 10.19 -19.85
N ARG A 457 -17.54 9.16 -19.98
CA ARG A 457 -18.43 8.99 -21.14
C ARG A 457 -19.54 10.02 -21.13
N VAL A 458 -20.22 10.18 -20.00
CA VAL A 458 -21.28 11.18 -19.83
C VAL A 458 -20.73 12.60 -20.04
N GLN A 459 -19.53 12.90 -19.53
CA GLN A 459 -18.90 14.20 -19.70
C GLN A 459 -18.58 14.50 -21.18
N LYS A 460 -18.23 13.49 -21.99
CA LYS A 460 -18.04 13.67 -23.43
C LYS A 460 -19.36 14.06 -24.11
N GLU A 461 -20.45 13.39 -23.79
CA GLU A 461 -21.78 13.73 -24.33
C GLU A 461 -22.23 15.14 -23.89
N ILE A 462 -22.09 15.47 -22.60
CA ILE A 462 -22.37 16.83 -22.09
C ILE A 462 -21.52 17.87 -22.83
N SER A 463 -20.23 17.60 -23.04
CA SER A 463 -19.34 18.54 -23.73
C SER A 463 -19.74 18.78 -25.19
N VAL A 464 -20.29 17.76 -25.86
CA VAL A 464 -20.84 17.90 -27.22
C VAL A 464 -22.09 18.79 -27.20
N VAL A 465 -22.99 18.58 -26.24
CA VAL A 465 -24.19 19.41 -26.06
C VAL A 465 -23.81 20.86 -25.74
N ASP A 466 -22.91 21.08 -24.79
CA ASP A 466 -22.42 22.41 -24.41
C ASP A 466 -21.79 23.14 -25.61
N ALA A 467 -21.07 22.43 -26.48
CA ALA A 467 -20.45 23.02 -27.67
C ALA A 467 -21.49 23.58 -28.65
N LEU A 468 -22.69 22.99 -28.73
CA LEU A 468 -23.79 23.51 -29.56
C LEU A 468 -24.27 24.90 -29.09
N TYR A 469 -24.14 25.20 -27.79
CA TYR A 469 -24.68 26.41 -27.15
C TYR A 469 -23.61 27.46 -26.77
N LYS A 470 -22.32 27.12 -26.80
CA LYS A 470 -21.23 28.09 -26.65
C LYS A 470 -21.17 29.03 -27.86
N ILE A 471 -21.05 30.34 -27.61
CA ILE A 471 -20.85 31.39 -28.63
C ILE A 471 -19.37 31.80 -28.60
N ILE A 472 -18.81 32.21 -29.75
CA ILE A 472 -17.49 32.87 -29.88
C ILE A 472 -17.45 34.17 -29.09
#